data_AF-A0A949SRI7-F1
#
_entry.id   AF-A0A949SRI7-F1
#
_cell.length_a   1.000
_cell.length_b   1.000
_cell.length_c   1.000
_cell.angle_alpha   90.00
_cell.angle_beta   90.00
_cell.angle_gamma   90.00
#
_symmetry.space_group_name_H-M   'P 1'
#
loop_
_entity.id
_entity.type
_entity.pdbx_description
1 polymer ?
#
loop_
_entity_poly.entity_id
_entity_poly.type
_entity_poly.pdbx_seq_one_letter_code
_entity_poly.pdbx_strand_id
1 'polypeptide(L)'
;MRRSILLFCLVLCLIVFWLLRTAMQTNERVPMPKTVDRPSKMVSAPTPPKAEKSPAARKPLKIASKGKVRLKPDESAVLGYWEIAPGMNGMAIVTPETTPEGQVKMTAKLLHMPDAAVADAEAHDLFPDLFDFENYSAIGPERLRELQTSLQSARGVDMLSTPALLSRPGQQASISIGSSSESMLSLGLQADPVAEDGGYDLSLELHRQE
;
A
#
# COMPACT_ATOMS: atom_id res chain seq x y z
N MET A 1 -19.31 16.73 37.84
CA MET A 1 -18.99 18.11 37.41
C MET A 1 -17.54 18.30 36.94
N ARG A 2 -16.50 17.87 37.69
CA ARG A 2 -15.09 18.09 37.29
C ARG A 2 -14.68 17.46 35.94
N ARG A 3 -15.27 16.31 35.57
CA ARG A 3 -15.00 15.63 34.28
C ARG A 3 -15.59 16.35 33.07
N SER A 4 -16.76 16.98 33.20
CA SER A 4 -17.36 17.79 32.11
C SER A 4 -16.56 19.05 31.82
N ILE A 5 -15.96 19.67 32.84
CA ILE A 5 -15.15 20.88 32.67
C ILE A 5 -13.86 20.55 31.89
N LEU A 6 -13.22 19.42 32.17
CA LEU A 6 -12.03 18.97 31.45
C LEU A 6 -12.33 18.66 29.97
N LEU A 7 -13.44 17.97 29.69
CA LEU A 7 -13.86 17.67 28.32
C LEU A 7 -14.18 18.95 27.54
N PHE A 8 -14.90 19.89 28.15
CA PHE A 8 -15.22 21.16 27.50
C PHE A 8 -13.95 21.97 27.19
N CYS A 9 -12.98 21.98 28.11
CA CYS A 9 -11.71 22.68 27.92
C CYS A 9 -10.89 22.07 26.78
N LEU A 10 -10.87 20.74 26.65
CA LEU A 10 -10.13 20.03 25.61
C LEU A 10 -10.73 20.28 24.22
N VAL A 11 -12.05 20.25 24.11
CA VAL A 11 -12.76 20.59 22.85
C VAL A 11 -12.47 22.04 22.44
N LEU A 12 -12.46 22.97 23.39
CA LEU A 12 -12.18 24.38 23.12
C LEU A 12 -10.74 24.60 22.64
N CYS A 13 -9.76 23.89 23.21
CA CYS A 13 -8.38 23.88 22.75
C CYS A 13 -8.23 23.36 21.31
N LEU A 14 -8.95 22.29 20.95
CA LEU A 14 -8.91 21.73 19.60
C LEU A 14 -9.49 22.71 18.56
N ILE A 15 -10.56 23.43 18.91
CA ILE A 15 -11.17 24.44 18.03
C ILE A 15 -10.19 25.61 17.81
N VAL A 16 -9.56 26.12 18.87
CA VAL A 16 -8.57 27.21 18.77
C VAL A 16 -7.38 26.77 17.92
N PHE A 17 -6.85 25.56 18.14
CA PHE A 17 -5.74 25.01 17.37
C PHE A 17 -6.09 24.88 15.88
N TRP A 18 -7.30 24.44 15.56
CA TRP A 18 -7.78 24.32 14.18
C TRP A 18 -7.88 25.69 13.49
N LEU A 19 -8.36 26.72 14.20
CA LEU A 19 -8.44 28.09 13.68
C LEU A 19 -7.06 28.74 13.47
N LEU A 20 -6.08 28.47 14.33
CA LEU A 20 -4.71 28.94 14.12
C LEU A 20 -4.06 28.31 12.88
N ARG A 21 -4.38 27.03 12.59
CA ARG A 21 -3.82 26.32 11.43
C ARG A 21 -4.31 26.89 10.10
N THR A 22 -5.58 27.33 10.03
CA THR A 22 -6.13 27.93 8.81
C THR A 22 -5.61 29.35 8.56
N ALA A 23 -5.28 30.10 9.63
CA ALA A 23 -4.70 31.43 9.49
C ALA A 23 -3.28 31.44 8.92
N MET A 24 -2.48 30.38 9.12
CA MET A 24 -1.09 30.32 8.66
C MET A 24 -0.89 29.91 7.19
N GLN A 25 -1.94 29.63 6.42
CA GLN A 25 -1.82 29.27 4.99
C GLN A 25 -1.93 30.46 4.01
N THR A 26 -1.81 31.70 4.48
CA THR A 26 -1.86 32.88 3.59
C THR A 26 -0.46 33.45 3.35
N ASN A 27 0.14 33.08 2.21
CA ASN A 27 0.89 33.96 1.29
C ASN A 27 2.03 33.22 0.59
N GLU A 28 1.89 33.02 -0.72
CA GLU A 28 2.97 33.34 -1.67
C GLU A 28 2.32 33.72 -3.02
N ARG A 29 2.08 35.02 -3.21
CA ARG A 29 1.83 35.59 -4.54
C ARG A 29 3.17 35.97 -5.16
N VAL A 30 3.54 35.27 -6.22
CA VAL A 30 4.68 35.62 -7.06
C VAL A 30 4.37 36.91 -7.85
N PRO A 31 5.26 37.92 -7.87
CA PRO A 31 5.03 39.16 -8.61
C PRO A 31 5.38 39.02 -10.10
N MET A 32 4.51 39.58 -10.94
CA MET A 32 4.76 39.85 -12.38
C MET A 32 5.97 40.78 -12.58
N PRO A 33 6.79 40.58 -13.63
CA PRO A 33 7.62 41.63 -14.17
C PRO A 33 6.97 42.30 -15.39
N LYS A 34 7.23 43.61 -15.47
CA LYS A 34 6.69 44.63 -16.36
C LYS A 34 7.12 44.46 -17.82
N THR A 35 6.22 44.86 -18.72
CA THR A 35 6.45 45.24 -20.12
C THR A 35 7.41 46.43 -20.23
N VAL A 36 8.51 46.30 -20.99
CA VAL A 36 9.22 47.42 -21.65
C VAL A 36 9.76 46.94 -23.01
N ASP A 37 9.81 47.90 -23.93
CA ASP A 37 9.89 47.90 -25.39
C ASP A 37 10.97 47.09 -26.13
N ARG A 38 10.57 46.73 -27.35
CA ARG A 38 11.33 46.18 -28.48
C ARG A 38 12.33 47.22 -29.05
N PRO A 39 13.52 46.81 -29.49
CA PRO A 39 13.82 46.89 -30.92
C PRO A 39 14.42 45.59 -31.49
N SER A 40 14.07 45.31 -32.74
CA SER A 40 14.45 44.14 -33.53
C SER A 40 15.95 43.83 -33.55
N LYS A 41 16.31 42.57 -33.26
CA LYS A 41 17.53 41.96 -33.79
C LYS A 41 17.35 40.45 -33.93
N MET A 42 17.57 39.98 -35.15
CA MET A 42 17.90 38.62 -35.61
C MET A 42 17.21 37.43 -34.95
N VAL A 43 16.39 36.75 -35.76
CA VAL A 43 15.94 35.37 -35.60
C VAL A 43 17.13 34.49 -35.21
N SER A 44 17.09 33.99 -33.98
CA SER A 44 17.88 32.87 -33.51
C SER A 44 16.89 31.84 -32.95
N ALA A 45 17.07 30.59 -33.35
CA ALA A 45 16.14 29.49 -33.12
C ALA A 45 15.73 29.35 -31.64
N PRO A 46 14.50 28.88 -31.34
CA PRO A 46 14.05 28.70 -29.97
C PRO A 46 14.96 27.69 -29.26
N THR A 47 15.55 28.13 -28.16
CA THR A 47 16.27 27.25 -27.24
C THR A 47 15.30 26.16 -26.76
N PRO A 48 15.64 24.86 -26.90
CA PRO A 48 14.77 23.81 -26.42
C PRO A 48 14.53 23.99 -24.91
N PRO A 49 13.31 23.75 -24.41
CA PRO A 49 13.03 23.86 -22.99
C PRO A 49 14.02 22.97 -22.24
N LYS A 50 14.69 23.56 -21.23
CA LYS A 50 15.58 22.87 -20.31
C LYS A 50 14.78 21.71 -19.73
N ALA A 51 15.10 20.50 -20.19
CA ALA A 51 14.43 19.28 -19.75
C ALA A 51 14.45 19.28 -18.21
N GLU A 52 13.26 19.48 -17.64
CA GLU A 52 13.01 19.18 -16.24
C GLU A 52 13.49 17.75 -16.07
N LYS A 53 14.46 17.58 -15.17
CA LYS A 53 15.08 16.28 -14.91
C LYS A 53 13.95 15.38 -14.44
N SER A 54 13.43 14.55 -15.33
CA SER A 54 12.50 13.49 -14.94
C SER A 54 13.12 12.80 -13.72
N PRO A 55 12.35 12.56 -12.64
CA PRO A 55 12.85 11.79 -11.51
C PRO A 55 13.51 10.56 -12.10
N ALA A 56 14.80 10.37 -11.80
CA ALA A 56 15.56 9.25 -12.34
C ALA A 56 14.71 7.99 -12.09
N ALA A 57 14.37 7.28 -13.17
CA ALA A 57 13.60 6.04 -13.06
C ALA A 57 14.33 5.16 -12.05
N ARG A 58 13.76 5.04 -10.84
CA ARG A 58 14.33 4.21 -9.80
C ARG A 58 14.31 2.80 -10.36
N LYS A 59 15.48 2.14 -10.40
CA LYS A 59 15.53 0.75 -10.81
C LYS A 59 14.60 -0.03 -9.87
N PRO A 60 13.69 -0.88 -10.40
CA PRO A 60 12.86 -1.73 -9.56
C PRO A 60 13.77 -2.49 -8.60
N LEU A 61 13.56 -2.36 -7.29
CA LEU A 61 14.35 -3.14 -6.34
C LEU A 61 14.09 -4.64 -6.59
N LYS A 62 15.16 -5.44 -6.51
CA LYS A 62 15.06 -6.89 -6.43
C LYS A 62 14.33 -7.23 -5.13
N ILE A 63 13.05 -7.57 -5.23
CA ILE A 63 12.24 -7.94 -4.07
C ILE A 63 12.42 -9.43 -3.84
N ALA A 64 13.06 -9.77 -2.72
CA ALA A 64 13.07 -11.10 -2.14
C ALA A 64 12.71 -10.93 -0.65
N SER A 65 11.45 -11.21 -0.33
CA SER A 65 10.88 -11.03 1.01
C SER A 65 10.34 -12.36 1.51
N LYS A 66 10.57 -12.67 2.78
CA LYS A 66 10.12 -13.91 3.44
C LYS A 66 9.51 -13.60 4.78
N GLY A 67 8.44 -14.32 5.08
CA GLY A 67 7.60 -14.05 6.22
C GLY A 67 6.95 -15.24 6.82
N LYS A 68 6.63 -15.09 8.09
CA LYS A 68 5.75 -15.98 8.82
C LYS A 68 4.81 -15.15 9.67
N VAL A 69 3.53 -15.48 9.61
CA VAL A 69 2.50 -14.85 10.42
C VAL A 69 1.60 -15.93 11.01
N ARG A 70 1.33 -15.80 12.32
CA ARG A 70 0.35 -16.61 13.01
C ARG A 70 -1.02 -15.96 12.83
N LEU A 71 -1.94 -16.66 12.21
CA LEU A 71 -3.31 -16.25 11.97
C LEU A 71 -4.25 -17.00 12.91
N LYS A 72 -5.22 -16.29 13.48
CA LYS A 72 -6.40 -16.88 14.12
C LYS A 72 -7.39 -17.38 13.04
N PRO A 73 -8.43 -18.13 13.42
CA PRO A 73 -9.53 -18.43 12.50
C PRO A 73 -10.04 -17.16 11.81
N ASP A 74 -10.31 -17.27 10.52
CA ASP A 74 -10.85 -16.20 9.66
C ASP A 74 -9.97 -14.94 9.51
N GLU A 75 -8.75 -14.92 10.06
CA GLU A 75 -7.80 -13.85 9.82
C GLU A 75 -7.11 -14.01 8.46
N SER A 76 -6.71 -12.88 7.90
CA SER A 76 -5.89 -12.81 6.70
C SER A 76 -4.50 -12.31 7.02
N ALA A 77 -3.53 -12.74 6.23
CA ALA A 77 -2.23 -12.09 6.20
C ALA A 77 -2.24 -10.94 5.19
N VAL A 78 -1.68 -9.81 5.56
CA VAL A 78 -1.36 -8.70 4.66
C VAL A 78 0.14 -8.70 4.43
N LEU A 79 0.51 -8.84 3.16
CA LEU A 79 1.85 -8.61 2.65
C LEU A 79 1.79 -7.31 1.84
N GLY A 80 2.47 -6.28 2.33
CA GLY A 80 2.37 -4.93 1.77
C GLY A 80 3.69 -4.39 1.25
N TYR A 81 3.58 -3.28 0.53
CA TYR A 81 4.62 -2.28 0.30
C TYR A 81 5.82 -2.70 -0.55
N TRP A 82 5.57 -3.34 -1.70
CA TRP A 82 6.59 -3.40 -2.74
C TRP A 82 6.32 -2.43 -3.88
N GLU A 83 7.34 -1.67 -4.28
CA GLU A 83 7.23 -0.73 -5.39
C GLU A 83 7.12 -1.49 -6.72
N ILE A 84 6.02 -1.29 -7.45
CA ILE A 84 5.80 -1.84 -8.80
C ILE A 84 6.29 -0.85 -9.84
N ALA A 85 6.03 0.43 -9.61
CA ALA A 85 6.52 1.56 -10.39
C ALA A 85 6.63 2.78 -9.46
N PRO A 86 7.34 3.85 -9.85
CA PRO A 86 7.44 5.07 -9.04
C PRO A 86 6.08 5.58 -8.57
N GLY A 87 5.84 5.56 -7.26
CA GLY A 87 4.61 6.00 -6.61
C GLY A 87 3.43 5.00 -6.66
N MET A 88 3.67 3.77 -7.11
CA MET A 88 2.69 2.68 -7.19
C MET A 88 3.19 1.44 -6.44
N ASN A 89 2.42 1.01 -5.45
CA ASN A 89 2.73 -0.11 -4.56
C ASN A 89 1.84 -1.31 -4.81
N GLY A 90 2.42 -2.48 -4.58
CA GLY A 90 1.70 -3.75 -4.56
C GLY A 90 1.33 -4.15 -3.14
N MET A 91 0.19 -4.82 -3.04
CA MET A 91 -0.25 -5.48 -1.82
C MET A 91 -0.87 -6.84 -2.17
N ALA A 92 -0.61 -7.83 -1.32
CA ALA A 92 -1.27 -9.12 -1.32
C ALA A 92 -1.97 -9.33 0.01
N ILE A 93 -3.24 -9.73 -0.04
CA ILE A 93 -3.99 -10.20 1.13
C ILE A 93 -4.25 -11.69 0.94
N VAL A 94 -3.82 -12.52 1.88
CA VAL A 94 -3.96 -13.97 1.78
C VAL A 94 -4.85 -14.49 2.90
N THR A 95 -5.94 -15.17 2.54
CA THR A 95 -6.87 -15.81 3.47
C THR A 95 -6.78 -17.33 3.31
N PRO A 96 -6.29 -18.06 4.33
CA PRO A 96 -6.39 -19.52 4.38
C PRO A 96 -7.75 -19.98 4.92
N GLU A 97 -8.31 -21.01 4.31
CA GLU A 97 -9.56 -21.66 4.71
C GLU A 97 -9.38 -23.19 4.64
N THR A 98 -9.92 -23.94 5.60
CA THR A 98 -9.93 -25.40 5.52
C THR A 98 -11.15 -25.84 4.72
N THR A 99 -10.96 -26.63 3.68
CA THR A 99 -12.06 -27.21 2.90
C THR A 99 -12.70 -28.39 3.64
N PRO A 100 -13.94 -28.79 3.30
CA PRO A 100 -14.57 -29.98 3.89
C PRO A 100 -13.76 -31.27 3.71
N GLU A 101 -12.91 -31.33 2.68
CA GLU A 101 -12.02 -32.45 2.37
C GLU A 101 -10.71 -32.43 3.18
N GLY A 102 -10.52 -31.44 4.06
CA GLY A 102 -9.32 -31.28 4.88
C GLY A 102 -8.11 -30.68 4.14
N GLN A 103 -8.33 -30.07 2.97
CA GLN A 103 -7.30 -29.31 2.27
C GLN A 103 -7.27 -27.87 2.76
N VAL A 104 -6.17 -27.15 2.52
CA VAL A 104 -6.09 -25.72 2.77
C VAL A 104 -6.26 -24.97 1.47
N LYS A 105 -7.30 -24.14 1.40
CA LYS A 105 -7.54 -23.19 0.31
C LYS A 105 -6.94 -21.85 0.70
N MET A 106 -5.98 -21.36 -0.07
CA MET A 106 -5.38 -20.05 0.12
C MET A 106 -5.88 -19.10 -0.97
N THR A 107 -6.69 -18.12 -0.61
CA THR A 107 -7.20 -17.10 -1.53
C THR A 107 -6.34 -15.85 -1.39
N ALA A 108 -5.66 -15.44 -2.45
CA ALA A 108 -4.88 -14.22 -2.48
C ALA A 108 -5.63 -13.12 -3.24
N LYS A 109 -5.74 -11.92 -2.67
CA LYS A 109 -6.20 -10.70 -3.35
C LYS A 109 -5.00 -9.83 -3.63
N LEU A 110 -4.77 -9.50 -4.90
CA LEU A 110 -3.62 -8.71 -5.35
C LEU A 110 -4.08 -7.33 -5.80
N LEU A 111 -3.46 -6.31 -5.24
CA LEU A 111 -3.83 -4.92 -5.48
C LEU A 111 -2.63 -4.09 -5.91
N HIS A 112 -2.88 -3.16 -6.83
CA HIS A 112 -1.99 -2.04 -7.14
C HIS A 112 -2.61 -0.78 -6.56
N MET A 113 -1.82 0.06 -5.90
CA MET A 113 -2.31 1.27 -5.27
C MET A 113 -1.26 2.38 -5.24
N PRO A 114 -1.64 3.65 -5.44
CA PRO A 114 -0.73 4.76 -5.26
C PRO A 114 -0.42 4.97 -3.78
N ASP A 115 0.73 5.56 -3.46
CA ASP A 115 1.10 5.95 -2.08
C ASP A 115 0.00 6.76 -1.37
N ALA A 116 -0.68 7.64 -2.12
CA ALA A 116 -1.77 8.45 -1.59
C ALA A 116 -2.96 7.61 -1.08
N ALA A 117 -3.30 6.51 -1.77
CA ALA A 117 -4.40 5.65 -1.35
C ALA A 117 -4.08 4.86 -0.07
N VAL A 118 -2.79 4.54 0.16
CA VAL A 118 -2.33 3.91 1.40
C VAL A 118 -2.47 4.88 2.57
N ALA A 119 -2.02 6.12 2.40
CA ALA A 119 -2.11 7.16 3.42
C ALA A 119 -3.58 7.47 3.79
N ASP A 120 -4.46 7.55 2.79
CA ASP A 120 -5.88 7.83 2.97
C ASP A 120 -6.64 6.68 3.64
N ALA A 121 -6.20 5.43 3.47
CA ALA A 121 -6.85 4.25 4.06
C ALA A 121 -6.61 4.10 5.58
N GLU A 122 -5.86 5.02 6.21
CA GLU A 122 -5.44 4.95 7.62
C GLU A 122 -4.81 3.60 8.01
N ALA A 123 -4.23 2.91 7.03
CA ALA A 123 -3.75 1.53 7.17
C ALA A 123 -2.25 1.45 7.51
N HIS A 124 -1.67 2.55 8.02
CA HIS A 124 -0.24 2.67 8.32
C HIS A 124 0.28 1.56 9.25
N ASP A 125 -0.58 1.00 10.10
CA ASP A 125 -0.28 -0.14 10.97
C ASP A 125 -0.07 -1.45 10.19
N LEU A 126 -0.73 -1.61 9.04
CA LEU A 126 -0.57 -2.74 8.13
C LEU A 126 0.57 -2.55 7.12
N PHE A 127 1.14 -1.34 7.10
CA PHE A 127 2.13 -0.86 6.15
C PHE A 127 3.30 -0.19 6.89
N PRO A 128 4.09 -0.95 7.65
CA PRO A 128 5.30 -0.39 8.26
C PRO A 128 6.26 0.09 7.16
N ASP A 129 7.15 1.01 7.54
CA ASP A 129 7.98 1.77 6.62
C ASP A 129 8.57 0.92 5.47
N LEU A 130 8.49 1.50 4.26
CA LEU A 130 8.88 1.08 2.89
C LEU A 130 10.08 0.13 2.67
N PHE A 131 10.81 -0.25 3.71
CA PHE A 131 12.04 -1.03 3.64
C PHE A 131 12.08 -2.21 4.62
N ASP A 132 11.02 -2.40 5.41
CA ASP A 132 10.95 -3.48 6.41
C ASP A 132 10.06 -4.61 5.90
N PHE A 133 10.56 -5.29 4.86
CA PHE A 133 9.92 -6.42 4.16
C PHE A 133 9.72 -7.67 5.03
N GLU A 134 10.02 -7.59 6.32
CA GLU A 134 9.84 -8.65 7.33
C GLU A 134 8.52 -8.53 8.09
N ASN A 135 7.74 -7.46 7.88
CA ASN A 135 6.53 -7.23 8.65
C ASN A 135 5.28 -7.74 7.92
N TYR A 136 4.85 -8.91 8.36
CA TYR A 136 3.60 -9.54 7.97
C TYR A 136 2.57 -9.22 9.03
N SER A 137 1.42 -8.69 8.62
CA SER A 137 0.37 -8.32 9.56
C SER A 137 -0.81 -9.27 9.44
N ALA A 138 -1.30 -9.77 10.57
CA ALA A 138 -2.59 -10.43 10.65
C ALA A 138 -3.69 -9.36 10.69
N ILE A 139 -4.75 -9.55 9.91
CA ILE A 139 -5.91 -8.66 9.89
C ILE A 139 -7.18 -9.48 10.08
N GLY A 140 -8.02 -9.06 11.03
CA GLY A 140 -9.33 -9.66 11.27
C GLY A 140 -10.35 -9.31 10.18
N PRO A 141 -11.44 -10.08 10.07
CA PRO A 141 -12.41 -9.95 8.97
C PRO A 141 -13.13 -8.59 8.94
N GLU A 142 -13.44 -8.01 10.11
CA GLU A 142 -14.10 -6.70 10.18
C GLU A 142 -13.19 -5.58 9.65
N ARG A 143 -11.95 -5.52 10.15
CA ARG A 143 -10.94 -4.55 9.73
C ARG A 143 -10.54 -4.74 8.27
N LEU A 144 -10.47 -5.99 7.81
CA LEU A 144 -10.24 -6.29 6.40
C LEU A 144 -11.36 -5.75 5.52
N ARG A 145 -12.62 -5.88 5.95
CA ARG A 145 -13.76 -5.34 5.20
C ARG A 145 -13.73 -3.81 5.14
N GLU A 146 -13.38 -3.15 6.25
CA GLU A 146 -13.18 -1.70 6.28
C GLU A 146 -12.07 -1.27 5.31
N LEU A 147 -10.91 -1.94 5.37
CA LEU A 147 -9.79 -1.69 4.46
C LEU A 147 -10.19 -1.87 3.01
N GLN A 148 -10.88 -2.97 2.68
CA GLN A 148 -11.35 -3.23 1.32
C GLN A 148 -12.33 -2.16 0.85
N THR A 149 -13.26 -1.74 1.69
CA THR A 149 -14.24 -0.69 1.36
C THR A 149 -13.53 0.65 1.12
N SER A 150 -12.57 1.00 1.98
CA SER A 150 -11.76 2.21 1.85
C SER A 150 -10.97 2.21 0.54
N LEU A 151 -10.24 1.13 0.26
CA LEU A 151 -9.43 0.97 -0.94
C LEU A 151 -10.27 0.94 -2.23
N GLN A 152 -11.48 0.37 -2.21
CA GLN A 152 -12.39 0.39 -3.35
C GLN A 152 -12.88 1.81 -3.71
N SER A 153 -12.95 2.70 -2.72
CA SER A 153 -13.33 4.10 -2.93
C SER A 153 -12.14 5.00 -3.30
N ALA A 154 -10.91 4.52 -3.10
CA ALA A 154 -9.70 5.28 -3.32
C ALA A 154 -9.34 5.37 -4.82
N ARG A 155 -8.98 6.57 -5.26
CA ARG A 155 -8.61 6.81 -6.66
C ARG A 155 -7.30 6.10 -6.99
N GLY A 156 -7.27 5.37 -8.11
CA GLY A 156 -6.06 4.76 -8.65
C GLY A 156 -5.70 3.41 -8.02
N VAL A 157 -6.53 2.90 -7.11
CA VAL A 157 -6.44 1.51 -6.65
C VAL A 157 -7.03 0.60 -7.72
N ASP A 158 -6.30 -0.44 -8.09
CA ASP A 158 -6.74 -1.48 -9.01
C ASP A 158 -6.60 -2.85 -8.35
N MET A 159 -7.66 -3.65 -8.40
CA MET A 159 -7.64 -5.03 -7.93
C MET A 159 -7.36 -5.94 -9.13
N LEU A 160 -6.14 -6.47 -9.17
CA LEU A 160 -5.67 -7.19 -10.35
C LEU A 160 -6.27 -8.57 -10.50
N SER A 161 -6.34 -9.31 -9.39
CA SER A 161 -6.78 -10.71 -9.42
C SER A 161 -7.07 -11.24 -8.02
N THR A 162 -7.84 -12.33 -7.98
CA THR A 162 -8.14 -13.07 -6.77
C THR A 162 -7.87 -14.58 -6.94
N PRO A 163 -6.63 -15.00 -7.24
CA PRO A 163 -6.29 -16.40 -7.39
C PRO A 163 -6.53 -17.17 -6.09
N ALA A 164 -6.97 -18.43 -6.22
CA ALA A 164 -7.08 -19.37 -5.11
C ALA A 164 -6.26 -20.62 -5.41
N LEU A 165 -5.54 -21.10 -4.41
CA LEU A 165 -4.76 -22.33 -4.47
C LEU A 165 -5.31 -23.33 -3.46
N LEU A 166 -5.34 -24.61 -3.84
CA LEU A 166 -5.64 -25.72 -2.95
C LEU A 166 -4.35 -26.51 -2.73
N SER A 167 -3.98 -26.73 -1.47
CA SER A 167 -2.83 -27.55 -1.11
C SER A 167 -3.13 -28.43 0.10
N ARG A 168 -2.25 -29.41 0.34
CA ARG A 168 -2.26 -30.12 1.62
C ARG A 168 -1.70 -29.19 2.71
N PRO A 169 -2.11 -29.36 3.98
CA PRO A 169 -1.47 -28.72 5.11
C PRO A 169 0.07 -28.81 5.04
N GLY A 170 0.74 -27.67 5.22
CA GLY A 170 2.21 -27.56 5.18
C GLY A 170 2.86 -27.71 3.81
N GLN A 171 2.08 -27.91 2.74
CA GLN A 171 2.60 -27.97 1.39
C GLN A 171 2.73 -26.56 0.80
N GLN A 172 3.94 -26.24 0.34
CA GLN A 172 4.20 -25.00 -0.38
C GLN A 172 3.55 -25.02 -1.77
N ALA A 173 2.93 -23.91 -2.12
CA ALA A 173 2.39 -23.61 -3.45
C ALA A 173 2.85 -22.20 -3.87
N SER A 174 2.71 -21.84 -5.14
CA SER A 174 3.11 -20.52 -5.63
C SER A 174 2.12 -19.94 -6.64
N ILE A 175 1.99 -18.62 -6.61
CA ILE A 175 1.21 -17.82 -7.55
C ILE A 175 2.20 -16.97 -8.35
N SER A 176 2.27 -17.19 -9.66
CA SER A 176 3.07 -16.37 -10.57
C SER A 176 2.21 -15.32 -11.25
N ILE A 177 2.65 -14.08 -11.19
CA ILE A 177 1.99 -12.90 -11.75
C ILE A 177 2.98 -12.28 -12.74
N GLY A 178 2.70 -12.43 -14.03
CA GLY A 178 3.50 -11.79 -15.08
C GLY A 178 3.02 -10.36 -15.35
N SER A 179 3.95 -9.44 -15.60
CA SER A 179 3.64 -8.17 -16.25
C SER A 179 4.03 -8.21 -17.73
N SER A 180 3.51 -7.28 -18.52
CA SER A 180 3.87 -7.13 -19.94
C SER A 180 5.31 -6.64 -20.17
N SER A 181 6.07 -6.36 -19.11
CA SER A 181 7.42 -5.77 -19.17
C SER A 181 8.52 -6.73 -18.70
N GLU A 182 8.38 -8.04 -18.98
CA GLU A 182 9.33 -9.14 -18.67
C GLU A 182 9.53 -9.47 -17.18
N SER A 183 9.10 -8.63 -16.24
CA SER A 183 9.17 -8.94 -14.82
C SER A 183 8.07 -9.92 -14.39
N MET A 184 8.46 -11.04 -13.76
CA MET A 184 7.53 -11.99 -13.13
C MET A 184 7.62 -11.87 -11.61
N LEU A 185 6.48 -11.68 -10.95
CA LEU A 185 6.35 -11.72 -9.50
C LEU A 185 5.84 -13.10 -9.09
N SER A 186 6.55 -13.78 -8.19
CA SER A 186 6.11 -15.04 -7.59
C SER A 186 5.79 -14.83 -6.12
N LEU A 187 4.60 -15.29 -5.71
CA LEU A 187 4.16 -15.35 -4.32
C LEU A 187 4.06 -16.82 -3.90
N GLY A 188 5.06 -17.29 -3.17
CA GLY A 188 5.07 -18.57 -2.47
C GLY A 188 4.21 -18.52 -1.21
N LEU A 189 3.34 -19.51 -1.04
CA LEU A 189 2.41 -19.65 0.08
C LEU A 189 2.54 -21.04 0.69
N GLN A 190 2.58 -21.10 2.02
CA GLN A 190 2.48 -22.36 2.77
C GLN A 190 1.68 -22.09 4.03
N ALA A 191 0.65 -22.91 4.29
CA ALA A 191 -0.20 -22.79 5.47
C ALA A 191 -0.14 -24.06 6.30
N ASP A 192 0.31 -23.94 7.55
CA ASP A 192 0.38 -25.01 8.53
C ASP A 192 -0.74 -24.81 9.57
N PRO A 193 -1.75 -25.69 9.66
CA PRO A 193 -2.82 -25.57 10.64
C PRO A 193 -2.29 -25.64 12.08
N VAL A 194 -2.85 -24.83 12.96
CA VAL A 194 -2.52 -24.80 14.39
C VAL A 194 -3.57 -25.60 15.16
N ALA A 195 -3.12 -26.66 15.84
CA ALA A 195 -4.00 -27.67 16.43
C ALA A 195 -4.93 -27.17 17.55
N GLU A 196 -4.54 -26.14 18.31
CA GLU A 196 -5.27 -25.73 19.52
C GLU A 196 -6.37 -24.70 19.25
N ASP A 197 -6.20 -23.82 18.25
CA ASP A 197 -7.05 -22.63 18.06
C ASP A 197 -7.74 -22.54 16.69
N GLY A 198 -7.53 -23.51 15.79
CA GLY A 198 -8.14 -23.51 14.45
C GLY A 198 -7.57 -22.47 13.46
N GLY A 199 -6.42 -21.88 13.80
CA GLY A 199 -5.69 -20.91 12.99
C GLY A 199 -4.60 -21.52 12.10
N TYR A 200 -3.71 -20.69 11.57
CA TYR A 200 -2.61 -21.10 10.69
C TYR A 200 -1.30 -20.40 11.02
N ASP A 201 -0.19 -21.12 10.90
CA ASP A 201 1.11 -20.52 10.59
C ASP A 201 1.20 -20.35 9.08
N LEU A 202 1.10 -19.12 8.59
CA LEU A 202 1.23 -18.82 7.18
C LEU A 202 2.65 -18.34 6.88
N SER A 203 3.35 -19.08 6.03
CA SER A 203 4.62 -18.66 5.45
C SER A 203 4.41 -18.05 4.06
N LEU A 204 5.05 -16.92 3.83
CA LEU A 204 4.91 -16.10 2.63
C LEU A 204 6.29 -15.80 2.05
N GLU A 205 6.46 -16.00 0.74
CA GLU A 205 7.71 -15.71 0.04
C GLU A 205 7.40 -14.91 -1.24
N LEU A 206 7.87 -13.67 -1.31
CA LEU A 206 7.72 -12.82 -2.48
C LEU A 206 9.04 -12.72 -3.23
N HIS A 207 9.04 -13.07 -4.51
CA HIS A 207 10.22 -13.01 -5.36
C HIS A 207 9.90 -12.31 -6.69
N ARG A 208 10.66 -11.26 -7.03
CA ARG A 208 10.63 -10.63 -8.36
C ARG A 208 11.78 -11.16 -9.21
N GLN A 209 11.45 -11.75 -10.35
CA GLN A 209 12.39 -12.18 -11.37
C GLN A 209 12.50 -11.11 -12.47
N GLU A 210 13.74 -10.72 -12.79
CA GLU A 210 14.11 -9.87 -13.93
C GLU A 210 14.47 -10.73 -15.15
#